data_AF-A0A382A213-F1
#
_entry.id   AF-A0A382A213-F1
#
_cell.length_a   1.000
_cell.length_b   1.000
_cell.length_c   1.000
_cell.angle_alpha   90.00
_cell.angle_beta   90.00
_cell.angle_gamma   90.00
#
_symmetry.space_group_name_H-M   'P 1'
#
loop_
_entity.id
_entity.type
_entity.pdbx_description
1 polymer ?
#
loop_
_entity_poly.entity_id
_entity_poly.type
_entity_poly.pdbx_seq_one_letter_code
_entity_poly.pdbx_strand_id
1 'polypeptide(L)'
;MLMAHPSIETRIHDLDRAIEQAPLAPQLYLMRGQLYASHGDESRAKKDFESAQALNDNAQVQVALGHHFLSSGDYQQANDSFAQAIRMNSSEARAWLGQAKAAAELGLHDLVLLSYRTYFALEANPQPGYFAAAVRAIVPYDRAAAQHLLEEGIERLGPVPTLMELTASLEIRR
;
A
#
# COMPACT_ATOMS: atom_id res chain seq x y z
N MET A 1 -21.31 -1.44 23.85
CA MET A 1 -20.15 -1.96 24.61
C MET A 1 -18.92 -1.48 23.85
N LEU A 2 -18.27 -0.40 24.32
CA LEU A 2 -17.09 0.17 23.65
C LEU A 2 -15.91 -0.77 23.92
N MET A 3 -15.40 -1.47 22.91
CA MET A 3 -14.11 -2.14 23.03
C MET A 3 -13.04 -1.06 23.12
N ALA A 4 -12.47 -0.88 24.30
CA ALA A 4 -11.26 -0.08 24.45
C ALA A 4 -10.16 -0.82 23.69
N HIS A 5 -9.75 -0.29 22.53
CA HIS A 5 -8.56 -0.78 21.86
C HIS A 5 -7.38 -0.68 22.85
N PRO A 6 -6.58 -1.75 23.03
CA PRO A 6 -5.41 -1.69 23.90
C PRO A 6 -4.54 -0.49 23.53
N SER A 7 -3.99 0.20 24.52
CA SER A 7 -3.08 1.32 24.27
C SER A 7 -1.88 0.84 23.45
N ILE A 8 -1.24 1.76 22.73
CA ILE A 8 0.00 1.46 22.00
C ILE A 8 1.04 0.82 22.93
N GLU A 9 1.17 1.32 24.15
CA GLU A 9 2.12 0.81 25.14
C GLU A 9 1.86 -0.66 25.46
N THR A 10 0.59 -1.04 25.68
CA THR A 10 0.21 -2.44 25.88
C THR A 10 0.58 -3.30 24.67
N ARG A 11 0.30 -2.82 23.45
CA ARG A 11 0.61 -3.55 22.22
C ARG A 11 2.11 -3.73 22.00
N ILE A 12 2.92 -2.70 22.31
CA ILE A 12 4.38 -2.78 22.26
C ILE A 12 4.87 -3.81 23.27
N HIS A 13 4.40 -3.73 24.52
CA HIS A 13 4.79 -4.66 25.58
C HIS A 13 4.44 -6.12 25.24
N ASP A 14 3.29 -6.36 24.63
CA ASP A 14 2.91 -7.71 24.17
C ASP A 14 3.83 -8.21 23.05
N LEU A 15 4.23 -7.32 22.12
CA LEU A 15 5.19 -7.65 21.07
C LEU A 15 6.60 -7.88 21.63
N ASP A 16 7.03 -7.14 22.65
CA ASP A 16 8.31 -7.36 23.32
C ASP A 16 8.37 -8.76 23.91
N ARG A 17 7.33 -9.17 24.66
CA ARG A 17 7.23 -10.53 25.21
C ARG A 17 7.18 -11.61 24.13
N ALA A 18 6.51 -11.35 23.00
CA ALA A 18 6.46 -12.28 21.89
C ALA A 18 7.85 -12.44 21.24
N ILE A 19 8.60 -11.34 21.10
CA ILE A 19 9.96 -11.33 20.56
C ILE A 19 10.92 -12.09 21.50
N GLU A 20 10.78 -11.94 22.82
CA GLU A 20 11.57 -12.72 23.78
C GLU A 20 11.34 -14.23 23.61
N GLN A 21 10.11 -14.65 23.31
CA GLN A 21 9.77 -16.07 23.10
C GLN A 21 10.17 -16.58 21.71
N ALA A 22 10.14 -15.72 20.71
CA ALA A 22 10.42 -16.06 19.32
C ALA A 22 11.31 -15.00 18.63
N PRO A 23 12.59 -14.89 19.02
CA PRO A 23 13.48 -13.81 18.54
C PRO A 23 13.87 -13.93 17.07
N LEU A 24 13.58 -15.06 16.43
CA LEU A 24 13.84 -15.30 15.01
C LEU A 24 12.58 -15.14 14.14
N ALA A 25 11.51 -14.55 14.68
CA ALA A 25 10.26 -14.33 14.00
C ALA A 25 10.21 -12.91 13.37
N PRO A 26 10.58 -12.74 12.08
CA PRO A 26 10.65 -11.43 11.43
C PRO A 26 9.30 -10.66 11.47
N GLN A 27 8.19 -11.38 11.45
CA GLN A 27 6.85 -10.80 11.52
C GLN A 27 6.61 -10.01 12.82
N LEU A 28 7.21 -10.41 13.94
CA LEU A 28 7.04 -9.71 15.21
C LEU A 28 7.74 -8.35 15.18
N TYR A 29 8.94 -8.31 14.61
CA TYR A 29 9.66 -7.06 14.37
C TYR A 29 8.92 -6.17 13.37
N LEU A 30 8.37 -6.71 12.27
CA LEU A 30 7.54 -5.91 11.35
C LEU A 30 6.34 -5.28 12.05
N MET A 31 5.63 -6.06 12.88
CA MET A 31 4.44 -5.57 13.59
C MET A 31 4.80 -4.47 14.60
N ARG A 32 5.92 -4.62 15.31
CA ARG A 32 6.38 -3.61 16.28
C ARG A 32 6.94 -2.37 15.58
N GLY A 33 7.69 -2.55 14.49
CA GLY A 33 8.18 -1.47 13.66
C GLY A 33 7.05 -0.62 13.06
N GLN A 34 6.00 -1.26 12.53
CA GLN A 34 4.80 -0.57 12.04
C GLN A 34 4.10 0.21 13.15
N LEU A 35 4.05 -0.33 14.37
CA LEU A 35 3.45 0.32 15.51
C LEU A 35 4.27 1.55 15.95
N TYR A 36 5.59 1.46 15.95
CA TYR A 36 6.46 2.61 16.18
C TYR A 36 6.30 3.69 15.11
N ALA A 37 6.29 3.31 13.83
CA ALA A 37 6.10 4.25 12.72
C ALA A 37 4.75 4.97 12.80
N SER A 38 3.66 4.25 13.09
CA SER A 38 2.33 4.86 13.21
C SER A 38 2.21 5.85 14.38
N HIS A 39 3.18 5.87 15.29
CA HIS A 39 3.24 6.79 16.42
C HIS A 39 4.42 7.77 16.33
N GLY A 40 5.06 7.86 15.16
CA GLY A 40 6.12 8.82 14.86
C GLY A 40 7.49 8.48 15.44
N ASP A 41 7.68 7.27 15.99
CA ASP A 41 9.01 6.82 16.42
C ASP A 41 9.76 6.13 15.29
N GLU A 42 10.18 6.94 14.32
CA GLU A 42 10.86 6.47 13.11
C GLU A 42 12.18 5.74 13.43
N SER A 43 12.86 6.13 14.50
CA SER A 43 14.14 5.53 14.91
C SER A 43 13.97 4.08 15.35
N ARG A 44 12.97 3.80 16.21
CA ARG A 44 12.67 2.42 16.63
C ARG A 44 12.02 1.62 15.51
N ALA A 45 11.17 2.25 14.71
CA ALA A 45 10.57 1.61 13.53
C ALA A 45 11.63 1.07 12.58
N LYS A 46 12.60 1.92 12.20
CA LYS A 46 13.69 1.56 11.30
C LYS A 46 14.50 0.36 11.83
N LYS A 47 14.88 0.37 13.12
CA LYS A 47 15.63 -0.74 13.73
C LYS A 47 14.87 -2.06 13.66
N ASP A 48 13.56 -2.02 13.88
CA ASP A 48 12.72 -3.21 13.81
C ASP A 48 12.56 -3.72 12.37
N PHE A 49 12.43 -2.81 11.39
CA PHE A 49 12.42 -3.21 9.98
C PHE A 49 13.76 -3.79 9.52
N GLU A 50 14.89 -3.21 9.93
CA GLU A 50 16.22 -3.75 9.67
C GLU A 50 16.40 -5.14 10.30
N SER A 51 15.89 -5.33 11.51
CA SER A 51 15.92 -6.63 12.19
C SER A 51 15.07 -7.66 11.45
N ALA A 52 13.87 -7.30 11.02
CA ALA A 52 13.00 -8.19 10.23
C ALA A 52 13.65 -8.60 8.91
N GLN A 53 14.27 -7.64 8.21
CA GLN A 53 14.97 -7.88 6.95
C GLN A 53 16.20 -8.78 7.13
N ALA A 54 16.99 -8.56 8.18
CA ALA A 54 18.16 -9.38 8.49
C ALA A 54 17.78 -10.83 8.83
N LEU A 55 16.62 -11.04 9.46
CA LEU A 55 16.12 -12.37 9.81
C LEU A 55 15.58 -13.12 8.59
N ASN A 56 14.79 -12.46 7.73
CA ASN A 56 14.29 -13.06 6.49
C ASN A 56 13.81 -11.98 5.51
N ASP A 57 14.59 -11.70 4.49
CA ASP A 57 14.18 -10.78 3.43
C ASP A 57 13.22 -11.45 2.43
N ASN A 58 11.92 -11.32 2.69
CA ASN A 58 10.86 -11.88 1.86
C ASN A 58 9.86 -10.80 1.39
N ALA A 59 8.93 -11.19 0.51
CA ALA A 59 7.97 -10.26 -0.08
C ALA A 59 7.15 -9.47 0.97
N GLN A 60 6.79 -10.10 2.10
CA GLN A 60 6.03 -9.43 3.16
C GLN A 60 6.88 -8.36 3.87
N VAL A 61 8.16 -8.64 4.13
CA VAL A 61 9.09 -7.65 4.69
C VAL A 61 9.27 -6.49 3.73
N GLN A 62 9.45 -6.77 2.44
CA GLN A 62 9.60 -5.74 1.41
C GLN A 62 8.34 -4.88 1.23
N VAL A 63 7.14 -5.45 1.35
CA VAL A 63 5.89 -4.66 1.39
C VAL A 63 5.85 -3.75 2.62
N ALA A 64 6.28 -4.23 3.79
CA ALA A 64 6.28 -3.42 5.01
C ALA A 64 7.28 -2.26 4.93
N LEU A 65 8.49 -2.52 4.43
CA LEU A 65 9.50 -1.49 4.15
C LEU A 65 8.98 -0.47 3.12
N GLY A 66 8.35 -0.94 2.03
CA GLY A 66 7.76 -0.07 1.03
C GLY A 66 6.72 0.89 1.62
N HIS A 67 5.86 0.39 2.51
CA HIS A 67 4.89 1.24 3.21
C HIS A 67 5.54 2.24 4.17
N HIS A 68 6.60 1.84 4.88
CA HIS A 68 7.35 2.75 5.74
C HIS A 68 7.96 3.90 4.94
N PHE A 69 8.66 3.60 3.85
CA PHE A 69 9.23 4.63 2.97
C PHE A 69 8.15 5.49 2.31
N LEU A 70 7.01 4.90 1.95
CA LEU A 70 5.88 5.65 1.41
C LEU A 70 5.35 6.67 2.45
N SER A 71 5.29 6.29 3.73
CA SER A 71 4.86 7.18 4.81
C SER A 71 5.89 8.23 5.19
N SER A 72 7.19 7.95 5.03
CA SER A 72 8.27 8.92 5.27
C SER A 72 8.45 9.92 4.13
N GLY A 73 7.81 9.69 2.98
CA GLY A 73 7.97 10.51 1.77
C GLY A 73 9.14 10.08 0.88
N ASP A 74 9.83 9.00 1.22
CA ASP A 74 10.94 8.44 0.44
C ASP A 74 10.41 7.56 -0.71
N TYR A 75 9.65 8.18 -1.62
CA TYR A 75 8.88 7.47 -2.65
C TYR A 75 9.73 6.59 -3.57
N GLN A 76 10.99 6.96 -3.84
CA GLN A 76 11.91 6.13 -4.62
C GLN A 76 12.23 4.82 -3.89
N GLN A 77 12.57 4.88 -2.60
CA GLN A 77 12.83 3.68 -1.81
C GLN A 77 11.56 2.85 -1.62
N ALA A 78 10.41 3.50 -1.48
CA ALA A 78 9.11 2.83 -1.46
C ALA A 78 8.89 2.00 -2.74
N ASN A 79 9.07 2.63 -3.90
CA ASN A 79 8.94 1.97 -5.20
C ASN A 79 9.91 0.79 -5.35
N ASP A 80 11.16 0.95 -4.93
CA ASP A 80 12.18 -0.09 -5.05
C ASP A 80 11.85 -1.31 -4.16
N SER A 81 11.39 -1.08 -2.93
CA SER A 81 10.92 -2.13 -2.02
C SER A 81 9.69 -2.85 -2.57
N PHE A 82 8.69 -2.13 -3.09
CA PHE A 82 7.54 -2.79 -3.71
C PHE A 82 7.92 -3.57 -4.95
N ALA A 83 8.83 -3.05 -5.78
CA ALA A 83 9.36 -3.78 -6.94
C ALA A 83 10.10 -5.05 -6.52
N GLN A 84 10.85 -5.03 -5.42
CA GLN A 84 11.49 -6.21 -4.87
C GLN A 84 10.46 -7.23 -4.37
N ALA A 85 9.42 -6.79 -3.65
CA ALA A 85 8.32 -7.65 -3.23
C ALA A 85 7.61 -8.33 -4.41
N ILE A 86 7.35 -7.58 -5.49
CA ILE A 86 6.74 -8.07 -6.73
C ILE A 86 7.63 -9.13 -7.40
N ARG A 87 8.96 -8.92 -7.45
CA ARG A 87 9.90 -9.91 -7.99
C ARG A 87 9.92 -11.20 -7.17
N MET A 88 9.77 -11.09 -5.85
CA MET A 88 9.72 -12.25 -4.94
C MET A 88 8.38 -12.98 -5.01
N ASN A 89 7.27 -12.24 -5.13
CA ASN A 89 5.93 -12.79 -5.25
C ASN A 89 5.06 -11.85 -6.12
N SER A 90 4.89 -12.21 -7.39
CA SER A 90 4.10 -11.42 -8.34
C SER A 90 2.60 -11.42 -8.03
N SER A 91 2.12 -12.30 -7.15
CA SER A 91 0.72 -12.39 -6.72
C SER A 91 0.44 -11.60 -5.44
N GLU A 92 1.43 -10.91 -4.86
CA GLU A 92 1.23 -10.03 -3.71
C GLU A 92 0.58 -8.71 -4.15
N ALA A 93 -0.76 -8.68 -4.15
CA ALA A 93 -1.54 -7.53 -4.57
C ALA A 93 -1.19 -6.24 -3.79
N ARG A 94 -0.84 -6.33 -2.50
CA ARG A 94 -0.45 -5.15 -1.70
C ARG A 94 0.82 -4.49 -2.23
N ALA A 95 1.74 -5.27 -2.80
CA ALA A 95 2.95 -4.73 -3.39
C ALA A 95 2.64 -3.91 -4.65
N TRP A 96 1.75 -4.41 -5.52
CA TRP A 96 1.29 -3.67 -6.70
C TRP A 96 0.55 -2.38 -6.33
N LEU A 97 -0.35 -2.43 -5.35
CA LEU A 97 -1.05 -1.24 -4.87
C LEU A 97 -0.07 -0.22 -4.25
N GLY A 98 0.89 -0.68 -3.46
CA GLY A 98 1.94 0.15 -2.89
C GLY A 98 2.80 0.81 -3.97
N GLN A 99 3.21 0.04 -4.98
CA GLN A 99 3.97 0.54 -6.11
C GLN A 99 3.19 1.59 -6.90
N ALA A 100 1.90 1.37 -7.15
CA ALA A 100 1.05 2.34 -7.85
C ALA A 100 1.01 3.69 -7.12
N LYS A 101 0.93 3.67 -5.79
CA LYS A 101 0.97 4.89 -4.95
C LYS A 101 2.34 5.57 -5.02
N ALA A 102 3.42 4.81 -4.82
CA ALA A 102 4.78 5.35 -4.90
C ALA A 102 5.08 5.95 -6.30
N ALA A 103 4.69 5.24 -7.36
CA ALA A 103 4.83 5.67 -8.74
C ALA A 103 4.03 6.95 -9.04
N ALA A 104 2.85 7.12 -8.43
CA ALA A 104 2.05 8.32 -8.60
C ALA A 104 2.76 9.55 -8.01
N GLU A 105 3.34 9.42 -6.82
CA GLU A 105 4.15 10.48 -6.19
C GLU A 105 5.43 10.80 -6.97
N LEU A 106 6.00 9.80 -7.64
CA LEU A 106 7.18 9.96 -8.51
C LEU A 106 6.84 10.47 -9.92
N GLY A 107 5.56 10.57 -10.30
CA GLY A 107 5.15 10.92 -11.66
C GLY A 107 5.46 9.84 -12.72
N LEU A 108 5.59 8.57 -12.32
CA LEU A 108 5.87 7.45 -13.22
C LEU A 108 4.56 6.89 -13.80
N HIS A 109 3.93 7.63 -14.72
CA HIS A 109 2.55 7.37 -15.16
C HIS A 109 2.32 5.98 -15.77
N ASP A 110 3.25 5.48 -16.59
CA ASP A 110 3.17 4.13 -17.17
C ASP A 110 3.14 3.06 -16.08
N LEU A 111 3.94 3.26 -15.02
CA LEU A 111 4.01 2.35 -13.89
C LEU A 111 2.76 2.43 -13.02
N VAL A 112 2.19 3.62 -12.82
CA VAL A 112 0.91 3.80 -12.11
C VAL A 112 -0.19 2.96 -12.78
N LEU A 113 -0.35 3.08 -14.09
CA LEU A 113 -1.39 2.37 -14.85
C LEU A 113 -1.18 0.85 -14.77
N LEU A 114 0.05 0.38 -15.01
CA LEU A 114 0.39 -1.03 -14.93
C LEU A 114 0.08 -1.59 -13.54
N SER A 115 0.60 -0.97 -12.49
CA SER A 115 0.51 -1.49 -11.13
C SER A 115 -0.93 -1.48 -10.60
N TYR A 116 -1.74 -0.47 -10.93
CA TYR A 116 -3.18 -0.48 -10.58
C TYR A 116 -3.94 -1.59 -11.32
N ARG A 117 -3.72 -1.78 -12.63
CA ARG A 117 -4.39 -2.84 -13.38
C ARG A 117 -4.04 -4.22 -12.83
N THR A 118 -2.76 -4.46 -12.54
CA THR A 118 -2.34 -5.73 -11.94
C THR A 118 -2.91 -5.93 -10.54
N TYR A 119 -2.98 -4.87 -9.73
CA TYR A 119 -3.67 -4.92 -8.43
C TYR A 119 -5.14 -5.34 -8.58
N PHE A 120 -5.90 -4.71 -9.48
CA PHE A 120 -7.30 -5.07 -9.70
C PHE A 120 -7.47 -6.48 -10.27
N ALA A 121 -6.54 -6.98 -11.08
CA ALA A 121 -6.58 -8.35 -11.57
C ALA A 121 -6.38 -9.39 -10.45
N LEU A 122 -5.63 -9.05 -9.40
CA LEU A 122 -5.34 -9.95 -8.28
C LEU A 122 -6.39 -9.88 -7.16
N GLU A 123 -6.94 -8.69 -6.90
CA GLU A 123 -7.93 -8.50 -5.83
C GLU A 123 -9.33 -8.77 -6.32
N ALA A 124 -10.05 -9.72 -5.70
CA ALA A 124 -11.42 -10.04 -6.08
C ALA A 124 -12.40 -8.87 -5.80
N ASN A 125 -12.23 -8.19 -4.66
CA ASN A 125 -13.12 -7.13 -4.18
C ASN A 125 -12.32 -5.85 -3.84
N PRO A 126 -11.80 -5.13 -4.85
CA PRO A 126 -11.06 -3.91 -4.60
C PRO A 126 -11.97 -2.81 -4.03
N GLN A 127 -11.43 -1.97 -3.15
CA GLN A 127 -12.19 -0.84 -2.63
C GLN A 127 -12.44 0.18 -3.75
N PRO A 128 -13.65 0.76 -3.86
CA PRO A 128 -13.96 1.79 -4.85
C PRO A 128 -12.98 2.98 -4.84
N GLY A 129 -12.46 3.32 -3.64
CA GLY A 129 -11.47 4.38 -3.48
C GLY A 129 -10.18 4.15 -4.27
N TYR A 130 -9.78 2.90 -4.51
CA TYR A 130 -8.58 2.61 -5.30
C TYR A 130 -8.80 2.79 -6.80
N PHE A 131 -9.99 2.47 -7.32
CA PHE A 131 -10.37 2.87 -8.68
C PHE A 131 -10.36 4.39 -8.84
N ALA A 132 -10.98 5.09 -7.88
CA ALA A 132 -11.00 6.55 -7.89
C ALA A 132 -9.59 7.18 -7.83
N ALA A 133 -8.70 6.62 -7.01
CA ALA A 133 -7.31 7.06 -6.92
C ALA A 133 -6.57 6.82 -8.25
N ALA A 134 -6.71 5.63 -8.86
CA ALA A 134 -6.11 5.30 -10.14
C ALA A 134 -6.56 6.27 -11.24
N VAL A 135 -7.89 6.48 -11.37
CA VAL A 135 -8.46 7.42 -12.34
C VAL A 135 -7.88 8.81 -12.17
N ARG A 136 -7.86 9.35 -10.94
CA ARG A 136 -7.30 10.69 -10.67
C ARG A 136 -5.81 10.79 -10.98
N ALA A 137 -5.03 9.76 -10.69
CA ALA A 137 -3.60 9.75 -10.97
C ALA A 137 -3.29 9.71 -12.48
N ILE A 138 -4.17 9.10 -13.28
CA ILE A 138 -3.95 8.88 -14.72
C ILE A 138 -4.60 9.97 -15.59
N VAL A 139 -5.73 10.55 -15.16
CA VAL A 139 -6.49 11.59 -15.88
C VAL A 139 -5.63 12.70 -16.50
N PRO A 140 -4.64 13.28 -15.80
CA PRO A 140 -3.84 14.37 -16.36
C PRO A 140 -2.98 13.96 -17.56
N TYR A 141 -2.70 12.66 -17.70
CA TYR A 141 -1.71 12.12 -18.64
C TYR A 141 -2.34 11.25 -19.74
N ASP A 142 -3.33 10.43 -19.38
CA ASP A 142 -4.07 9.59 -20.31
C ASP A 142 -5.55 9.53 -19.92
N ARG A 143 -6.32 10.47 -20.45
CA ARG A 143 -7.76 10.57 -20.18
C ARG A 143 -8.54 9.34 -20.69
N ALA A 144 -8.10 8.72 -21.78
CA ALA A 144 -8.77 7.56 -22.35
C ALA A 144 -8.58 6.33 -21.44
N ALA A 145 -7.35 6.09 -20.97
CA ALA A 145 -7.09 5.04 -20.00
C ALA A 145 -7.82 5.27 -18.68
N ALA A 146 -7.90 6.52 -18.22
CA ALA A 146 -8.66 6.86 -17.02
C ALA A 146 -10.18 6.62 -17.19
N GLN A 147 -10.75 6.95 -18.35
CA GLN A 147 -12.15 6.65 -18.63
C GLN A 147 -12.42 5.15 -18.65
N HIS A 148 -11.54 4.36 -19.30
CA HIS A 148 -11.66 2.91 -19.32
C HIS A 148 -11.58 2.29 -17.91
N LEU A 149 -10.65 2.75 -17.06
CA LEU A 149 -10.56 2.28 -15.67
C LEU A 149 -11.81 2.63 -14.85
N LEU A 150 -12.42 3.78 -15.11
CA LEU A 150 -13.65 4.19 -14.44
C LEU A 150 -14.82 3.30 -14.85
N GLU A 151 -14.97 3.04 -16.15
CA GLU A 151 -15.98 2.13 -16.69
C GLU A 151 -15.82 0.71 -16.12
N GLU A 152 -14.59 0.18 -16.10
CA GLU A 152 -14.27 -1.11 -15.46
C GLU A 152 -14.66 -1.14 -13.97
N GLY A 153 -14.35 -0.07 -13.24
CA GLY A 153 -14.71 0.05 -11.82
C GLY A 153 -16.22 0.04 -11.59
N ILE A 154 -16.99 0.72 -12.45
CA ILE A 154 -18.46 0.77 -12.38
C ILE A 154 -19.07 -0.58 -12.77
N GLU A 155 -18.56 -1.23 -13.82
CA GLU A 155 -19.01 -2.57 -14.22
C GLU A 155 -18.81 -3.58 -13.08
N ARG A 156 -17.65 -3.51 -12.43
CA ARG A 156 -17.26 -4.46 -11.40
C ARG A 156 -17.90 -4.22 -10.05
N LEU A 157 -18.03 -2.97 -9.62
CA LEU A 157 -18.47 -2.60 -8.26
C LEU A 157 -19.88 -2.00 -8.24
N GLY A 158 -20.48 -1.79 -9.41
CA GLY A 158 -21.73 -1.05 -9.56
C GLY A 158 -21.52 0.49 -9.53
N PRO A 159 -22.60 1.26 -9.74
CA PRO A 159 -22.58 2.72 -9.77
C PRO A 159 -22.48 3.32 -8.35
N VAL A 160 -21.34 3.12 -7.69
CA VAL A 160 -21.09 3.65 -6.35
C VAL A 160 -20.78 5.15 -6.37
N PRO A 161 -21.15 5.93 -5.33
CA PRO A 161 -21.04 7.40 -5.36
C PRO A 161 -19.67 7.94 -5.78
N THR A 162 -18.58 7.36 -5.24
CA THR A 162 -17.20 7.79 -5.51
C THR A 162 -16.82 7.69 -7.00
N LEU A 163 -17.37 6.71 -7.73
CA LEU A 163 -17.10 6.55 -9.16
C LEU A 163 -18.04 7.43 -10.00
N MET A 164 -19.31 7.55 -9.60
CA MET A 164 -20.28 8.38 -10.30
C MET A 164 -19.91 9.87 -10.30
N GLU A 165 -19.35 10.37 -9.20
CA GLU A 165 -18.81 11.74 -9.12
C GLU A 165 -17.69 11.97 -10.14
N LEU A 166 -16.84 10.96 -10.36
CA LEU A 166 -15.76 11.05 -11.34
C LEU A 166 -16.29 11.05 -12.77
N THR A 167 -17.33 10.26 -13.07
CA THR A 167 -17.97 10.24 -14.39
C THR A 167 -18.45 11.62 -14.78
N ALA A 168 -19.21 12.28 -13.90
CA ALA A 168 -19.71 13.63 -14.13
C ALA A 168 -18.56 14.63 -14.33
N SER A 169 -17.49 14.52 -13.54
CA SER A 169 -16.32 15.40 -13.67
C SER A 169 -15.59 15.26 -15.00
N LEU A 170 -15.57 14.05 -15.58
CA LEU A 170 -14.93 13.73 -16.85
C LEU A 170 -15.79 14.08 -18.06
N GLU A 171 -17.11 14.15 -17.92
CA GLU A 171 -18.00 14.59 -18.99
C GLU A 171 -17.99 16.11 -19.17
N ILE A 172 -17.98 16.86 -18.06
CA ILE A 172 -18.06 18.33 -18.06
C ILE A 172 -16.82 18.99 -18.71
N ARG A 173 -15.65 18.33 -18.65
CA ARG A 173 -14.38 18.87 -19.18
C ARG A 173 -14.10 18.45 -20.63
N ARG A 174 -15.10 18.00 -21.40
CA ARG A 174 -14.99 17.74 -22.84
C ARG A 174 -15.06 19.04 -23.62
#